data_AF-A1ANR2-F1
#
_entry.id   AF-A1ANR2-F1
#
_cell.length_a   1.000
_cell.length_b   1.000
_cell.length_c   1.000
_cell.angle_alpha   90.00
_cell.angle_beta   90.00
_cell.angle_gamma   90.00
#
_symmetry.space_group_name_H-M   'P 1'
#
loop_
_entity.id
_entity.type
_entity.pdbx_description
1 polymer ?
#
loop_
_entity_poly.entity_id
_entity_poly.type
_entity_poly.pdbx_seq_one_letter_code
_entity_poly.pdbx_strand_id
1 'polypeptide(L)'
;MITTNQWGGVAPAPRGGNLMENFDPFAILPDEAPETTTTGGGDTGLEAYSPFSVNPDPLLTRKPSRADNQPTNPQRLPTGRKINDQELIDRFNAGATGRELAAHFGCSPAAISKRLKRLQPGVPRAIDQLTEKQAAAVVRIVKGESPTNAVDQVYDTTSRASSKEIARKLMGLPQVQLAIEEEMNRAGLTRTYRCAKLAEHVDAADPGVSLRALDMSFRLADEYPAAKVKNVNLNIDTMPVDLSAYQ
;
A
#
# COMPACT_ATOMS: atom_id res chain seq x y z
N MET A 1 -6.83 11.35 62.01
CA MET A 1 -8.03 10.87 61.31
C MET A 1 -7.57 10.20 60.02
N ILE A 2 -7.59 8.87 59.97
CA ILE A 2 -7.16 8.08 58.81
C ILE A 2 -8.41 7.35 58.33
N THR A 3 -8.90 7.70 57.14
CA THR A 3 -10.05 7.08 56.50
C THR A 3 -9.58 5.92 55.61
N THR A 4 -9.91 4.71 56.02
CA THR A 4 -9.75 3.47 55.26
C THR A 4 -10.85 3.34 54.21
N ASN A 5 -10.49 3.35 52.92
CA ASN A 5 -11.42 3.05 51.83
C ASN A 5 -11.55 1.54 51.65
N GLN A 6 -12.74 1.01 51.96
CA GLN A 6 -13.19 -0.34 51.61
C GLN A 6 -13.40 -0.43 50.10
N TRP A 7 -12.61 -1.27 49.43
CA TRP A 7 -12.87 -1.72 48.07
C TRP A 7 -13.75 -2.98 48.12
N GLY A 8 -15.01 -2.83 47.74
CA GLY A 8 -15.96 -3.94 47.59
C GLY A 8 -15.58 -4.80 46.38
N GLY A 9 -15.32 -6.07 46.64
CA GLY A 9 -15.10 -7.09 45.61
C GLY A 9 -16.40 -7.42 44.89
N VAL A 10 -16.42 -7.20 43.57
CA VAL A 10 -17.46 -7.70 42.67
C VAL A 10 -17.05 -9.12 42.25
N ALA A 11 -17.89 -10.10 42.56
CA ALA A 11 -17.69 -11.49 42.19
C ALA A 11 -17.77 -11.67 40.65
N PRO A 12 -16.87 -12.46 40.03
CA PRO A 12 -16.95 -12.75 38.60
C PRO A 12 -18.11 -13.72 38.30
N ALA A 13 -18.93 -13.37 37.30
CA ALA A 13 -20.04 -14.20 36.83
C ALA A 13 -19.56 -15.54 36.24
N PRO A 14 -20.34 -16.63 36.36
CA PRO A 14 -19.99 -17.94 35.82
C PRO A 14 -19.99 -17.93 34.29
N ARG A 15 -18.92 -18.48 33.70
CA ARG A 15 -18.78 -18.70 32.26
C ARG A 15 -19.79 -19.77 31.82
N GLY A 16 -20.77 -19.36 31.01
CA GLY A 16 -21.65 -20.27 30.30
C GLY A 16 -20.82 -21.16 29.36
N GLY A 17 -20.87 -22.48 29.61
CA GLY A 17 -20.33 -23.48 28.71
C GLY A 17 -21.20 -23.54 27.46
N ASN A 18 -20.59 -23.27 26.30
CA ASN A 18 -21.21 -23.53 25.01
C ASN A 18 -20.91 -24.99 24.63
N LEU A 19 -21.96 -25.82 24.67
CA LEU A 19 -22.02 -27.12 24.02
C LEU A 19 -22.09 -26.94 22.50
N MET A 20 -21.34 -27.78 21.78
CA MET A 20 -21.49 -28.08 20.33
C MET A 20 -21.19 -26.89 19.40
N GLU A 21 -20.37 -27.02 18.37
CA GLU A 21 -20.44 -28.02 17.30
C GLU A 21 -19.03 -28.43 16.83
N ASN A 22 -18.88 -29.72 16.56
CA ASN A 22 -17.72 -30.29 15.87
C ASN A 22 -17.72 -29.80 14.42
N PHE A 23 -16.95 -28.75 14.13
CA PHE A 23 -16.54 -28.42 12.78
C PHE A 23 -15.10 -28.93 12.63
N ASP A 24 -14.91 -30.01 11.87
CA ASP A 24 -13.57 -30.47 11.46
C ASP A 24 -13.07 -29.54 10.34
N PRO A 25 -12.07 -28.66 10.57
CA PRO A 25 -11.52 -27.79 9.53
C PRO A 25 -10.53 -28.52 8.59
N PHE A 26 -10.40 -29.84 8.72
CA PHE A 26 -9.48 -30.69 7.95
C PHE A 26 -10.17 -31.47 6.83
N ALA A 27 -11.16 -30.87 6.15
CA ALA A 27 -11.53 -31.33 4.82
C ALA A 27 -10.37 -31.02 3.86
N ILE A 28 -9.46 -32.00 3.76
CA ILE A 28 -8.31 -32.08 2.87
C ILE A 28 -8.80 -31.80 1.44
N LEU A 29 -8.37 -30.67 0.89
CA LEU A 29 -8.46 -30.42 -0.55
C LEU A 29 -7.60 -31.48 -1.27
N PRO A 30 -8.08 -32.07 -2.39
CA PRO A 30 -7.29 -33.03 -3.14
C PRO A 30 -5.99 -32.40 -3.65
N ASP A 31 -4.93 -33.16 -3.44
CA ASP A 31 -3.54 -32.93 -3.82
C ASP A 31 -3.43 -32.72 -5.34
N GLU A 32 -3.37 -31.45 -5.78
CA GLU A 32 -2.99 -31.13 -7.16
C GLU A 32 -1.50 -31.39 -7.32
N ALA A 33 -1.18 -32.45 -8.05
CA ALA A 33 0.16 -32.89 -8.38
C ALA A 33 0.99 -31.73 -8.99
N PRO A 34 2.25 -31.53 -8.55
CA PRO A 34 3.12 -30.55 -9.17
C PRO A 34 3.55 -31.04 -10.57
N GLU A 35 3.07 -30.35 -11.59
CA GLU A 35 3.60 -30.49 -12.95
C GLU A 35 5.10 -30.17 -12.94
N THR A 36 5.88 -31.15 -13.38
CA THR A 36 7.32 -31.05 -13.57
C THR A 36 7.64 -30.06 -14.69
N THR A 37 7.93 -28.81 -14.36
CA THR A 37 8.50 -27.86 -15.31
C THR A 37 9.99 -28.14 -15.50
N THR A 38 10.25 -28.77 -16.64
CA THR A 38 11.50 -28.96 -17.37
C THR A 38 12.56 -27.87 -17.15
N THR A 39 13.72 -28.34 -16.74
CA THR A 39 15.04 -27.69 -16.76
C THR A 39 15.35 -27.13 -18.16
N GLY A 40 15.19 -25.83 -18.35
CA GLY A 40 15.70 -25.10 -19.52
C GLY A 40 16.99 -24.39 -19.18
N GLY A 41 18.13 -24.94 -19.62
CA GLY A 41 19.43 -24.28 -19.58
C GLY A 41 19.43 -23.02 -20.45
N GLY A 42 19.47 -21.86 -19.79
CA GLY A 42 19.62 -20.55 -20.42
C GLY A 42 21.09 -20.19 -20.55
N ASP A 43 21.58 -20.36 -21.77
CA ASP A 43 22.86 -19.95 -22.34
C ASP A 43 23.30 -18.55 -21.85
N THR A 44 24.50 -18.45 -21.29
CA THR A 44 25.13 -17.18 -20.92
C THR A 44 25.66 -16.50 -22.17
N GLY A 45 24.75 -15.84 -22.90
CA GLY A 45 25.07 -14.92 -23.97
C GLY A 45 25.76 -13.68 -23.41
N LEU A 46 27.10 -13.64 -23.51
CA LEU A 46 27.90 -12.43 -23.45
C LEU A 46 27.52 -11.54 -24.64
N GLU A 47 26.47 -10.73 -24.50
CA GLU A 47 26.19 -9.67 -25.46
C GLU A 47 27.22 -8.55 -25.29
N ALA A 48 28.05 -8.42 -26.33
CA ALA A 48 29.01 -7.36 -26.49
C ALA A 48 28.32 -5.99 -26.37
N TYR A 49 28.82 -5.19 -25.43
CA TYR A 49 28.45 -3.79 -25.25
C TYR A 49 28.76 -3.02 -26.54
N SER A 50 27.72 -2.69 -27.31
CA SER A 50 27.81 -1.81 -28.46
C SER A 50 27.94 -0.35 -27.99
N PRO A 51 29.02 0.36 -28.31
CA PRO A 51 29.17 1.77 -27.92
C PRO A 51 28.18 2.63 -28.73
N PHE A 52 27.30 3.33 -27.99
CA PHE A 52 26.61 4.57 -28.35
C PHE A 52 26.72 4.97 -29.83
N SER A 53 25.79 4.49 -30.65
CA SER A 53 25.49 5.10 -31.94
C SER A 53 24.71 6.38 -31.68
N VAL A 54 25.43 7.51 -31.67
CA VAL A 54 24.86 8.85 -31.68
C VAL A 54 24.13 9.01 -33.01
N ASN A 55 22.82 8.80 -33.02
CA ASN A 55 21.99 9.22 -34.14
C ASN A 55 21.97 10.76 -34.15
N PRO A 56 22.53 11.43 -35.17
CA PRO A 56 22.38 12.87 -35.30
C PRO A 56 20.91 13.17 -35.58
N ASP A 57 20.34 14.07 -34.77
CA ASP A 57 18.98 14.59 -34.90
C ASP A 57 18.66 14.94 -36.37
N PRO A 58 17.67 14.29 -37.00
CA PRO A 58 17.19 14.72 -38.31
C PRO A 58 16.46 16.04 -38.13
N LEU A 59 17.18 17.11 -38.44
CA LEU A 59 16.72 18.41 -38.93
C LEU A 59 15.19 18.60 -38.89
N LEU A 60 14.81 19.43 -37.93
CA LEU A 60 13.56 20.18 -37.82
C LEU A 60 13.02 20.63 -39.20
N THR A 61 12.19 19.78 -39.81
CA THR A 61 11.25 20.24 -40.84
C THR A 61 10.13 20.97 -40.11
N ARG A 62 10.34 22.28 -39.88
CA ARG A 62 9.29 23.19 -39.43
C ARG A 62 8.13 23.11 -40.42
N LYS A 63 7.05 22.46 -40.01
CA LYS A 63 5.77 22.52 -40.73
C LYS A 63 5.41 24.00 -40.95
N PRO A 64 5.03 24.41 -42.17
CA PRO A 64 4.63 25.78 -42.43
C PRO A 64 3.45 26.13 -41.53
N SER A 65 3.57 27.30 -40.89
CA SER A 65 2.57 27.87 -40.01
C SER A 65 1.26 28.00 -40.76
N ARG A 66 0.26 27.23 -40.34
CA ARG A 66 -1.15 27.37 -40.73
C ARG A 66 -1.70 28.63 -40.04
N ALA A 67 -1.21 29.78 -40.46
CA ALA A 67 -1.83 31.07 -40.21
C ALA A 67 -3.10 31.15 -41.09
N ASP A 68 -4.10 31.85 -40.57
CA ASP A 68 -5.21 32.40 -41.36
C ASP A 68 -6.38 31.48 -41.70
N ASN A 69 -6.95 30.83 -40.68
CA ASN A 69 -8.42 30.68 -40.60
C ASN A 69 -8.84 30.24 -39.19
N GLN A 70 -8.81 31.17 -38.23
CA GLN A 70 -9.60 31.00 -37.00
C GLN A 70 -10.96 31.67 -37.21
N PRO A 71 -12.08 30.91 -37.22
CA PRO A 71 -13.39 31.50 -37.19
C PRO A 71 -13.54 32.35 -35.92
N THR A 72 -14.06 33.55 -36.10
CA THR A 72 -14.26 34.57 -35.07
C THR A 72 -15.00 33.99 -33.87
N ASN A 73 -14.34 34.16 -32.72
CA ASN A 73 -14.68 33.59 -31.43
C ASN A 73 -16.09 34.01 -30.97
N PRO A 74 -17.06 33.09 -30.79
CA PRO A 74 -18.35 33.42 -30.22
C PRO A 74 -18.13 33.90 -28.78
N GLN A 75 -18.56 35.15 -28.53
CA GLN A 75 -18.63 35.85 -27.24
C GLN A 75 -18.14 35.05 -26.02
N ARG A 76 -16.96 35.42 -25.53
CA ARG A 76 -16.37 34.88 -24.30
C ARG A 76 -17.29 35.24 -23.12
N LEU A 77 -18.11 34.27 -22.70
CA LEU A 77 -19.02 34.43 -21.56
C LEU A 77 -18.23 34.80 -20.29
N PRO A 78 -18.79 35.65 -19.40
CA PRO A 78 -18.12 36.08 -18.18
C PRO A 78 -17.79 34.86 -17.28
N THR A 79 -16.50 34.57 -17.13
CA THR A 79 -15.98 33.37 -16.44
C THR A 79 -16.02 33.46 -14.90
N GLY A 80 -16.97 34.20 -14.34
CA GLY A 80 -17.01 34.54 -12.90
C GLY A 80 -18.11 33.88 -12.09
N ARG A 81 -18.97 33.03 -12.67
CA ARG A 81 -20.06 32.40 -11.91
C ARG A 81 -19.50 31.26 -11.04
N LYS A 82 -19.74 31.34 -9.73
CA LYS A 82 -19.43 30.25 -8.79
C LYS A 82 -20.36 29.08 -9.08
N ILE A 83 -19.80 27.92 -9.40
CA ILE A 83 -20.55 26.67 -9.60
C ILE A 83 -20.92 26.12 -8.22
N ASN A 84 -22.19 25.81 -7.98
CA ASN A 84 -22.63 25.15 -6.75
C ASN A 84 -22.37 23.64 -6.87
N ASP A 85 -21.44 23.14 -6.05
CA ASP A 85 -20.97 21.75 -6.14
C ASP A 85 -22.07 20.73 -5.82
N GLN A 86 -22.95 21.04 -4.85
CA GLN A 86 -24.01 20.13 -4.42
C GLN A 86 -25.05 19.95 -5.52
N GLU A 87 -25.52 21.07 -6.08
CA GLU A 87 -26.50 21.04 -7.18
C GLU A 87 -25.92 20.37 -8.44
N LEU A 88 -24.61 20.56 -8.69
CA LEU A 88 -23.92 19.90 -9.79
C LEU A 88 -23.92 18.37 -9.64
N ILE A 89 -23.68 17.86 -8.42
CA ILE A 89 -23.71 16.43 -8.10
C ILE A 89 -25.14 15.88 -8.23
N ASP A 90 -26.13 16.57 -7.66
CA ASP A 90 -27.53 16.12 -7.69
C ASP A 90 -28.05 15.98 -9.12
N ARG A 91 -27.79 16.97 -9.98
CA ARG A 91 -28.19 16.92 -11.40
C ARG A 91 -27.40 15.87 -12.20
N PHE A 92 -26.13 15.66 -11.88
CA PHE A 92 -25.35 14.60 -12.51
C PHE A 92 -25.89 13.22 -12.14
N ASN A 93 -26.24 13.00 -10.86
CA ASN A 93 -26.85 11.75 -10.38
C ASN A 93 -28.25 11.53 -10.95
N ALA A 94 -28.97 12.60 -11.28
CA ALA A 94 -30.23 12.55 -12.03
C ALA A 94 -30.05 12.20 -13.52
N GLY A 95 -28.82 12.03 -14.00
CA GLY A 95 -28.50 11.63 -15.38
C GLY A 95 -28.35 12.78 -16.37
N ALA A 96 -28.27 14.03 -15.91
CA ALA A 96 -28.10 15.18 -16.80
C ALA A 96 -26.76 15.10 -17.57
N THR A 97 -26.81 15.42 -18.87
CA THR A 97 -25.59 15.38 -19.70
C THR A 97 -24.66 16.55 -19.37
N GLY A 98 -23.35 16.38 -19.56
CA GLY A 98 -22.38 17.46 -19.29
C GLY A 98 -22.64 18.76 -20.08
N ARG A 99 -23.35 18.68 -21.22
CA ARG A 99 -23.79 19.85 -22.01
C ARG A 99 -24.96 20.58 -21.37
N GLU A 100 -25.94 19.87 -20.84
CA GLU A 100 -27.08 20.46 -20.11
C GLU A 100 -26.60 21.16 -18.82
N LEU A 101 -25.70 20.52 -18.08
CA LEU A 101 -25.08 21.12 -16.89
C LEU A 101 -24.33 22.41 -17.26
N ALA A 102 -23.57 22.38 -18.36
CA ALA A 102 -22.84 23.55 -18.84
C ALA A 102 -23.77 24.71 -19.22
N ALA A 103 -24.88 24.43 -19.91
CA ALA A 103 -25.90 25.41 -20.23
C ALA A 103 -26.56 25.99 -18.97
N HIS A 104 -26.91 25.12 -18.01
CA HIS A 104 -27.53 25.52 -16.74
C HIS A 104 -26.66 26.47 -15.93
N PHE A 105 -25.37 26.15 -15.76
CA PHE A 105 -24.43 26.97 -15.00
C PHE A 105 -23.80 28.11 -15.81
N GLY A 106 -24.10 28.21 -17.11
CA GLY A 106 -23.49 29.20 -18.01
C GLY A 106 -21.97 29.05 -18.12
N CYS A 107 -21.47 27.82 -18.05
CA CYS A 107 -20.04 27.49 -18.06
C CYS A 107 -19.66 26.67 -19.30
N SER A 108 -18.36 26.55 -19.59
CA SER A 108 -17.89 25.63 -20.62
C SER A 108 -18.08 24.17 -20.19
N PRO A 109 -18.46 23.24 -21.09
CA PRO A 109 -18.52 21.80 -20.79
C PRO A 109 -17.23 21.26 -20.18
N ALA A 110 -16.07 21.74 -20.64
CA ALA A 110 -14.78 21.34 -20.11
C ALA A 110 -14.57 21.76 -18.65
N ALA A 111 -15.13 22.90 -18.24
CA ALA A 111 -15.07 23.36 -16.85
C ALA A 111 -15.91 22.46 -15.94
N ILE A 112 -17.12 22.09 -16.39
CA ILE A 112 -17.99 21.13 -15.69
C ILE A 112 -17.32 19.77 -15.58
N SER A 113 -16.75 19.20 -16.66
CA SER A 113 -16.05 17.92 -16.60
C SER A 113 -14.85 17.94 -15.64
N LYS A 114 -14.07 19.03 -15.61
CA LYS A 114 -12.97 19.19 -14.64
C LYS A 114 -13.49 19.30 -13.21
N ARG A 115 -14.62 19.99 -12.98
CA ARG A 115 -15.23 20.13 -11.66
C ARG A 115 -15.80 18.79 -11.17
N LEU A 116 -16.56 18.10 -12.01
CA LEU A 116 -17.06 16.75 -11.73
C LEU A 116 -15.93 15.77 -11.41
N LYS A 117 -14.80 15.78 -12.13
CA LYS A 117 -13.64 14.94 -11.79
C LYS A 117 -12.99 15.25 -10.44
N ARG A 118 -13.15 16.47 -9.92
CA ARG A 118 -12.67 16.87 -8.59
C ARG A 118 -13.68 16.53 -7.49
N LEU A 119 -14.97 16.57 -7.82
CA LEU A 119 -16.09 16.36 -6.88
C LEU A 119 -16.48 14.90 -6.76
N GLN A 120 -16.47 14.16 -7.86
CA GLN A 120 -16.54 12.72 -7.82
C GLN A 120 -15.21 12.25 -7.22
N PRO A 121 -15.24 11.40 -6.18
CA PRO A 121 -14.09 10.58 -5.83
C PRO A 121 -13.88 9.60 -7.00
N GLY A 122 -13.25 10.10 -8.07
CA GLY A 122 -13.41 9.61 -9.44
C GLY A 122 -12.59 8.39 -9.81
N VAL A 123 -12.04 7.68 -8.84
CA VAL A 123 -11.43 6.38 -9.06
C VAL A 123 -11.91 5.51 -7.90
N PRO A 124 -12.59 4.38 -8.15
CA PRO A 124 -12.87 3.41 -7.11
C PRO A 124 -11.57 3.15 -6.39
N ARG A 125 -11.53 3.45 -5.09
CA ARG A 125 -10.29 3.32 -4.35
C ARG A 125 -9.89 1.86 -4.41
N ALA A 126 -8.60 1.59 -4.36
CA ALA A 126 -8.14 0.22 -4.25
C ALA A 126 -8.74 -0.47 -3.01
N ILE A 127 -9.04 0.31 -1.96
CA ILE A 127 -9.73 -0.19 -0.77
C ILE A 127 -11.20 -0.58 -1.02
N ASP A 128 -11.89 0.03 -1.99
CA ASP A 128 -13.28 -0.26 -2.31
C ASP A 128 -13.42 -1.57 -3.12
N GLN A 129 -12.33 -2.04 -3.73
CA GLN A 129 -12.27 -3.32 -4.44
C GLN A 129 -11.96 -4.50 -3.51
N LEU A 130 -11.56 -4.22 -2.27
CA LEU A 130 -11.23 -5.24 -1.27
C LEU A 130 -12.47 -5.71 -0.53
N THR A 131 -12.40 -6.91 0.04
CA THR A 131 -13.43 -7.37 0.98
C THR A 131 -13.42 -6.48 2.23
N GLU A 132 -14.57 -6.35 2.90
CA GLU A 132 -14.71 -5.48 4.09
C GLU A 132 -13.68 -5.78 5.18
N LYS A 133 -13.38 -7.07 5.41
CA LYS A 133 -12.34 -7.49 6.38
C LYS A 133 -10.93 -7.07 5.94
N GLN A 134 -10.62 -7.19 4.65
CA GLN A 134 -9.30 -6.76 4.14
C GLN A 134 -9.16 -5.24 4.23
N ALA A 135 -10.21 -4.50 3.86
CA ALA A 135 -10.24 -3.04 3.98
C ALA A 135 -10.05 -2.59 5.45
N ALA A 136 -10.75 -3.20 6.39
CA ALA A 136 -10.59 -2.90 7.82
C ALA A 136 -9.17 -3.19 8.33
N ALA A 137 -8.55 -4.28 7.88
CA ALA A 137 -7.17 -4.61 8.21
C ALA A 137 -6.18 -3.58 7.63
N VAL A 138 -6.38 -3.15 6.38
CA VAL A 138 -5.56 -2.09 5.74
C VAL A 138 -5.62 -0.79 6.52
N VAL A 139 -6.82 -0.35 6.93
CA VAL A 139 -6.98 0.88 7.73
C VAL A 139 -6.20 0.81 9.05
N ARG A 140 -6.18 -0.35 9.72
CA ARG A 140 -5.40 -0.56 10.95
C ARG A 140 -3.90 -0.53 10.72
N ILE A 141 -3.42 -1.14 9.63
CA ILE A 141 -2.02 -1.10 9.23
C ILE A 141 -1.56 0.33 8.97
N VAL A 142 -2.37 1.12 8.26
CA VAL A 142 -2.07 2.54 7.98
C VAL A 142 -2.03 3.38 9.26
N LYS A 143 -2.80 3.01 10.30
CA LYS A 143 -2.71 3.61 11.64
C LYS A 143 -1.44 3.24 12.42
N GLY A 144 -0.61 2.34 11.89
CA GLY A 144 0.65 1.92 12.49
C GLY A 144 0.56 0.62 13.30
N GLU A 145 -0.55 -0.11 13.24
CA GLU A 145 -0.63 -1.45 13.85
C GLU A 145 0.23 -2.45 13.03
N SER A 146 0.86 -3.41 13.71
CA SER A 146 1.56 -4.48 13.00
C SER A 146 0.57 -5.32 12.18
N PRO A 147 0.95 -5.84 10.99
CA PRO A 147 0.03 -6.61 10.15
C PRO A 147 -0.60 -7.81 10.88
N THR A 148 0.17 -8.48 11.73
CA THR A 148 -0.35 -9.58 12.56
C THR A 148 -1.42 -9.11 13.54
N ASN A 149 -1.20 -7.99 14.24
CA ASN A 149 -2.19 -7.46 15.19
C ASN A 149 -3.43 -6.90 14.49
N ALA A 150 -3.27 -6.26 13.33
CA ALA A 150 -4.37 -5.75 12.53
C ALA A 150 -5.29 -6.89 12.07
N VAL A 151 -4.71 -8.01 11.62
CA VAL A 151 -5.47 -9.22 11.24
C VAL A 151 -6.10 -9.87 12.46
N ASP A 152 -5.38 -9.98 13.57
CA ASP A 152 -5.88 -10.59 14.82
C ASP A 152 -7.18 -9.93 15.30
N GLN A 153 -7.27 -8.60 15.20
CA GLN A 153 -8.46 -7.83 15.61
C GLN A 153 -9.61 -7.79 14.60
N VAL A 154 -9.38 -8.18 13.33
CA VAL A 154 -10.41 -8.09 12.27
C VAL A 154 -10.94 -9.46 11.86
N TYR A 155 -10.08 -10.49 11.95
CA TYR A 155 -10.42 -11.86 11.60
C TYR A 155 -10.72 -12.74 12.82
N ASP A 156 -10.65 -12.18 14.03
CA ASP A 156 -10.91 -12.88 15.31
C ASP A 156 -10.16 -14.22 15.40
N THR A 157 -8.88 -14.19 15.05
CA THR A 157 -8.06 -15.41 14.99
C THR A 157 -7.85 -16.00 16.39
N THR A 158 -8.02 -17.32 16.53
CA THR A 158 -7.87 -18.02 17.82
C THR A 158 -6.42 -18.12 18.29
N SER A 159 -5.47 -18.10 17.35
CA SER A 159 -4.04 -18.25 17.65
C SER A 159 -3.21 -17.22 16.90
N ARG A 160 -2.16 -16.73 17.57
CA ARG A 160 -1.20 -15.80 16.97
C ARG A 160 -0.47 -16.39 15.75
N ALA A 161 -0.32 -17.71 15.69
CA ALA A 161 0.27 -18.39 14.53
C ALA A 161 -0.62 -18.22 13.30
N SER A 162 -1.93 -18.42 13.45
CA SER A 162 -2.89 -18.24 12.36
C SER A 162 -2.94 -16.78 11.87
N SER A 163 -2.91 -15.78 12.75
CA SER A 163 -2.88 -14.37 12.33
C SER A 163 -1.61 -14.01 11.58
N LYS A 164 -0.45 -14.63 11.89
CA LYS A 164 0.79 -14.44 11.11
C LYS A 164 0.68 -14.99 9.70
N GLU A 165 0.11 -16.19 9.55
CA GLU A 165 -0.07 -16.80 8.23
C GLU A 165 -1.05 -16.01 7.37
N ILE A 166 -2.18 -15.59 7.95
CA ILE A 166 -3.17 -14.76 7.25
C ILE A 166 -2.56 -13.41 6.88
N ALA A 167 -1.82 -12.76 7.80
CA ALA A 167 -1.15 -11.50 7.50
C ALA A 167 -0.12 -11.64 6.37
N ARG A 168 0.68 -12.74 6.35
CA ARG A 168 1.63 -13.01 5.27
C ARG A 168 0.93 -13.18 3.92
N LYS A 169 -0.17 -13.97 3.88
CA LYS A 169 -0.97 -14.15 2.67
C LYS A 169 -1.58 -12.84 2.19
N LEU A 170 -2.15 -12.06 3.11
CA LEU A 170 -2.80 -10.77 2.84
C LEU A 170 -1.81 -9.76 2.24
N MET A 171 -0.62 -9.63 2.83
CA MET A 171 0.43 -8.72 2.36
C MET A 171 1.06 -9.16 1.04
N GLY A 172 0.92 -10.44 0.65
CA GLY A 172 1.35 -10.95 -0.66
C GLY A 172 0.42 -10.56 -1.81
N LEU A 173 -0.79 -10.06 -1.52
CA LEU A 173 -1.75 -9.66 -2.55
C LEU A 173 -1.43 -8.25 -3.08
N PRO A 174 -1.21 -8.07 -4.39
CA PRO A 174 -0.83 -6.76 -4.96
C PRO A 174 -1.92 -5.70 -4.77
N GLN A 175 -3.21 -6.08 -4.81
CA GLN A 175 -4.33 -5.17 -4.55
C GLN A 175 -4.33 -4.59 -3.14
N VAL A 176 -3.88 -5.37 -2.15
CA VAL A 176 -3.78 -4.90 -0.75
C VAL A 176 -2.62 -3.92 -0.61
N GLN A 177 -1.47 -4.21 -1.24
CA GLN A 177 -0.32 -3.32 -1.23
C GLN A 177 -0.66 -1.96 -1.86
N LEU A 178 -1.36 -1.96 -2.99
CA LEU A 178 -1.82 -0.74 -3.66
C LEU A 178 -2.79 0.04 -2.77
N ALA A 179 -3.73 -0.64 -2.10
CA ALA A 179 -4.65 0.00 -1.16
C ALA A 179 -3.94 0.62 0.06
N ILE A 180 -2.91 -0.05 0.60
CA ILE A 180 -2.08 0.51 1.67
C ILE A 180 -1.37 1.77 1.17
N GLU A 181 -0.73 1.72 0.00
CA GLU A 181 -0.01 2.87 -0.56
C GLU A 181 -0.95 4.06 -0.81
N GLU A 182 -2.12 3.82 -1.38
CA GLU A 182 -3.13 4.86 -1.64
C GLU A 182 -3.61 5.52 -0.33
N GLU A 183 -3.94 4.73 0.69
CA GLU A 183 -4.39 5.26 1.99
C GLU A 183 -3.24 5.93 2.77
N MET A 184 -1.99 5.46 2.67
CA MET A 184 -0.83 6.16 3.22
C MET A 184 -0.61 7.51 2.55
N ASN A 185 -0.72 7.57 1.23
CA ASN A 185 -0.61 8.82 0.47
C ASN A 185 -1.71 9.81 0.87
N ARG A 186 -2.92 9.31 1.10
CA ARG A 186 -4.05 10.12 1.59
C ARG A 186 -3.82 10.67 2.99
N ALA A 187 -3.23 9.88 3.88
CA ALA A 187 -2.81 10.32 5.21
C ALA A 187 -1.63 11.32 5.19
N GLY A 188 -1.06 11.60 4.01
CA GLY A 188 0.12 12.44 3.86
C GLY A 188 1.43 11.74 4.21
N LEU A 189 1.39 10.45 4.54
CA LEU A 189 2.55 9.60 4.88
C LEU A 189 3.26 9.08 3.62
N THR A 190 3.44 9.98 2.66
CA THR A 190 4.13 9.69 1.40
C THR A 190 5.61 9.37 1.64
N ARG A 191 6.24 8.68 0.69
CA ARG A 191 7.71 8.49 0.71
C ARG A 191 8.44 9.82 0.85
N THR A 192 8.02 10.83 0.10
CA THR A 192 8.61 12.18 0.15
C THR A 192 8.48 12.82 1.53
N TYR A 193 7.32 12.72 2.17
CA TYR A 193 7.13 13.23 3.53
C TYR A 193 8.06 12.54 4.53
N ARG A 194 8.19 11.21 4.45
CA ARG A 194 9.11 10.44 5.29
C ARG A 194 10.56 10.84 5.07
N CYS A 195 10.99 10.99 3.81
CA CYS A 195 12.34 11.45 3.47
C CYS A 195 12.60 12.88 3.98
N ALA A 196 11.62 13.78 3.86
CA ALA A 196 11.73 15.15 4.37
C ALA A 196 11.86 15.18 5.90
N LYS A 197 11.04 14.39 6.60
CA LYS A 197 11.14 14.24 8.06
C LYS A 197 12.44 13.59 8.50
N LEU A 198 12.95 12.63 7.72
CA LEU A 198 14.24 12.01 7.99
C LEU A 198 15.39 13.01 7.83
N ALA A 199 15.36 13.84 6.79
CA ALA A 199 16.32 14.91 6.58
C ALA A 199 16.36 15.90 7.76
N GLU A 200 15.19 16.29 8.28
CA GLU A 200 15.08 17.13 9.49
C GLU A 200 15.78 16.49 10.71
N HIS A 201 15.71 15.16 10.85
CA HIS A 201 16.35 14.43 11.94
C HIS A 201 17.84 14.16 11.74
N VAL A 202 18.34 14.17 10.50
CA VAL A 202 19.79 14.05 10.23
C VAL A 202 20.53 15.25 10.82
N ASP A 203 19.95 16.44 10.71
CA ASP A 203 20.51 17.70 11.24
C ASP A 203 20.16 17.96 12.73
N ALA A 204 19.59 16.97 13.44
CA ALA A 204 19.26 17.11 14.85
C ALA A 204 20.54 17.31 15.70
N ALA A 205 20.45 18.14 16.75
CA ALA A 205 21.59 18.40 17.64
C ALA A 205 22.01 17.16 18.47
N ASP A 206 21.10 16.22 18.69
CA ASP A 206 21.40 14.97 19.39
C ASP A 206 22.01 13.95 18.41
N PRO A 207 23.29 13.57 18.57
CA PRO A 207 23.94 12.62 17.69
C PRO A 207 23.26 11.24 17.67
N GLY A 208 22.57 10.84 18.76
CA GLY A 208 21.87 9.56 18.81
C GLY A 208 20.69 9.49 17.84
N VAL A 209 19.98 10.61 17.67
CA VAL A 209 18.85 10.72 16.73
C VAL A 209 19.38 10.75 15.29
N SER A 210 20.43 11.53 15.02
CA SER A 210 21.04 11.62 13.69
C SER A 210 21.60 10.28 13.22
N LEU A 211 22.30 9.53 14.09
CA LEU A 211 22.83 8.20 13.74
C LEU A 211 21.72 7.21 13.39
N ARG A 212 20.61 7.19 14.14
CA ARG A 212 19.44 6.34 13.83
C ARG A 212 18.75 6.77 12.55
N ALA A 213 18.65 8.07 12.29
CA ALA A 213 18.09 8.60 11.06
C ALA A 213 18.92 8.17 9.83
N LEU A 214 20.25 8.28 9.92
CA LEU A 214 21.16 7.83 8.87
C LEU A 214 21.04 6.32 8.62
N ASP A 215 21.04 5.48 9.66
CA ASP A 215 20.83 4.03 9.52
C ASP A 215 19.49 3.72 8.83
N MET A 216 18.41 4.40 9.21
CA MET A 216 17.12 4.25 8.53
C MET A 216 17.16 4.73 7.07
N SER A 217 17.89 5.80 6.74
CA SER A 217 18.01 6.26 5.34
C SER A 217 18.69 5.24 4.44
N PHE A 218 19.78 4.62 4.91
CA PHE A 218 20.51 3.60 4.14
C PHE A 218 19.66 2.35 3.92
N ARG A 219 18.85 1.94 4.90
CA ARG A 219 17.89 0.83 4.74
C ARG A 219 16.80 1.15 3.72
N LEU A 220 16.34 2.40 3.66
CA LEU A 220 15.32 2.82 2.68
C LEU A 220 15.87 3.01 1.26
N ALA A 221 17.16 3.31 1.14
CA ALA A 221 17.87 3.40 -0.13
C ALA A 221 18.34 2.02 -0.66
N ASP A 222 18.19 0.96 0.14
CA ASP A 222 18.71 -0.38 -0.13
C ASP A 222 20.25 -0.39 -0.34
N GLU A 223 20.94 0.59 0.25
CA GLU A 223 22.41 0.73 0.19
C GLU A 223 23.11 -0.23 1.16
N TYR A 224 22.40 -0.68 2.20
CA TYR A 224 22.84 -1.84 2.94
C TYR A 224 22.61 -3.07 2.06
N PRO A 225 23.66 -3.79 1.63
CA PRO A 225 23.45 -5.07 0.99
C PRO A 225 22.66 -5.90 2.00
N ALA A 226 21.44 -6.31 1.62
CA ALA A 226 20.57 -7.13 2.47
C ALA A 226 21.47 -8.17 3.09
N ALA A 227 21.71 -8.06 4.40
CA ALA A 227 22.73 -8.84 5.06
C ALA A 227 22.35 -10.27 4.73
N LYS A 228 23.11 -10.90 3.82
CA LYS A 228 22.86 -12.27 3.43
C LYS A 228 23.25 -13.01 4.68
N VAL A 229 22.30 -13.19 5.59
CA VAL A 229 22.41 -14.12 6.70
C VAL A 229 22.50 -15.45 5.98
N LYS A 230 23.71 -15.82 5.56
CA LYS A 230 24.06 -17.18 5.26
C LYS A 230 23.80 -17.86 6.59
N ASN A 231 22.61 -18.43 6.75
CA ASN A 231 22.35 -19.42 7.77
C ASN A 231 23.27 -20.57 7.42
N VAL A 232 24.52 -20.48 7.87
CA VAL A 232 25.44 -21.60 7.83
C VAL A 232 24.94 -22.53 8.91
N ASN A 233 23.98 -23.38 8.55
CA ASN A 233 23.59 -24.51 9.36
C ASN A 233 24.78 -25.47 9.35
N LEU A 234 25.76 -25.22 10.22
CA LEU A 234 26.82 -26.17 10.50
C LEU A 234 26.17 -27.32 11.25
N ASN A 235 25.81 -28.36 10.52
CA ASN A 235 25.50 -29.64 11.12
C ASN A 235 26.84 -30.25 11.55
N ILE A 236 27.32 -29.85 12.73
CA ILE A 236 28.54 -30.40 13.31
C ILE A 236 28.15 -31.77 13.85
N ASP A 237 28.50 -32.81 13.11
CA ASP A 237 28.40 -34.18 13.58
C ASP A 237 29.48 -34.38 14.66
N THR A 238 29.13 -34.09 15.91
CA THR A 238 30.03 -34.24 17.04
C THR A 238 30.19 -35.73 17.31
N MET A 239 31.25 -36.34 16.75
CA MET A 239 31.64 -37.68 17.16
C MET A 239 32.08 -37.67 18.63
N PRO A 240 31.63 -38.64 19.44
CA PRO A 240 32.06 -38.73 20.83
C PRO A 240 33.58 -38.92 20.88
N VAL A 241 34.26 -38.07 21.66
CA VAL A 241 35.70 -38.21 21.91
C VAL A 241 35.91 -39.43 22.80
N ASP A 242 36.60 -40.44 22.28
CA ASP A 242 36.99 -41.60 23.06
C ASP A 242 38.10 -41.21 24.04
N LEU A 243 37.80 -41.26 25.35
CA LEU A 243 38.72 -40.95 26.44
C LEU A 243 39.35 -42.21 27.05
N SER A 244 39.12 -43.40 26.48
CA SER A 244 39.65 -44.67 27.00
C SER A 244 41.19 -44.71 27.06
N ALA A 245 41.87 -43.91 26.24
CA ALA A 245 43.34 -43.81 26.23
C ALA A 245 43.95 -43.07 27.42
N TYR A 246 43.14 -42.48 28.31
CA TYR A 246 43.60 -41.71 29.48
C TYR A 246 43.29 -42.39 30.83
N GLN A 247 42.89 -43.67 30.83
CA GLN A 247 42.71 -44.48 32.05
C GLN A 247 43.93 -45.32 32.40
#